data_AF-A0A6J0L6U7-F1
#
_entry.id   AF-A0A6J0L6U7-F1
#
_cell.length_a   1.000
_cell.length_b   1.000
_cell.length_c   1.000
_cell.angle_alpha   90.00
_cell.angle_beta   90.00
_cell.angle_gamma   90.00
#
_symmetry.space_group_name_H-M   'P 1'
#
loop_
_entity.id
_entity.type
_entity.pdbx_description
1 polymer ?
#
loop_
_entity_poly.entity_id
_entity_poly.type
_entity_poly.pdbx_seq_one_letter_code
_entity_poly.pdbx_strand_id
1 'polypeptide(L)'
;MVSISATLLLNSTSLSPLSFPRFSGFSSPSPFARSHRFSHRNLESFSNGTPSRSDGGAMSAATSMQGAVTEAMRLIQTASPTWKSAVANNLLIFVLGSPLLVAGLSASGIAAAFLLGTLTWRAYGSAGFLLVAAYFVIGTAATKVKMSEKEAEGVAEKKKGRRGPRSVIGSSAAGCVCAFLSIYQVGGSAFSQLFRLGFVSSFCTKVSDTVSSEIGKAYGKTTYLATTFKIVPRGTEGAMSVEGTLAGLLASFFLASVGCFLGQITPPEAAVCVLASQIANLGESIIGASFQDKEGFKWLNNDVVNVINISLGSIVAILMQQFILQNWVK
;
A
#
# COMPACT_ATOMS: atom_id res chain seq x y z
N MET A 1 47.20 30.09 -4.47
CA MET A 1 47.64 29.47 -5.74
C MET A 1 47.30 28.00 -5.63
N VAL A 2 46.31 27.43 -6.32
CA VAL A 2 46.08 27.42 -7.77
C VAL A 2 44.57 27.47 -8.05
N SER A 3 44.23 28.27 -9.06
CA SER A 3 42.92 28.41 -9.70
C SER A 3 42.88 27.52 -10.93
N ILE A 4 41.82 26.74 -11.14
CA ILE A 4 41.41 26.28 -12.48
C ILE A 4 39.88 26.32 -12.55
N SER A 5 39.38 27.26 -13.33
CA SER A 5 38.03 27.25 -13.93
C SER A 5 38.05 26.42 -15.21
N ALA A 6 36.98 25.69 -15.50
CA ALA A 6 36.59 25.38 -16.87
C ALA A 6 35.09 25.01 -16.94
N THR A 7 34.35 25.93 -17.55
CA THR A 7 33.00 25.86 -18.10
C THR A 7 32.84 24.69 -19.08
N LEU A 8 31.69 24.01 -19.06
CA LEU A 8 31.18 23.34 -20.28
C LEU A 8 29.65 23.38 -20.33
N LEU A 9 29.20 23.97 -21.43
CA LEU A 9 27.83 24.27 -21.84
C LEU A 9 27.05 22.98 -22.13
N LEU A 10 25.85 22.85 -21.55
CA LEU A 10 24.86 21.86 -22.00
C LEU A 10 24.12 22.43 -23.20
N ASN A 11 24.47 21.91 -24.38
CA ASN A 11 23.78 22.17 -25.64
C ASN A 11 22.48 21.34 -25.67
N SER A 12 21.35 22.03 -25.66
CA SER A 12 20.01 21.47 -25.74
C SER A 12 19.57 21.35 -27.19
N THR A 13 19.59 20.15 -27.78
CA THR A 13 18.84 19.87 -29.02
C THR A 13 18.49 18.39 -29.19
N SER A 14 17.19 18.14 -29.42
CA SER A 14 16.62 17.08 -30.26
C SER A 14 16.59 15.64 -29.72
N LEU A 15 15.51 15.31 -28.98
CA LEU A 15 14.95 13.96 -28.97
C LEU A 15 13.56 13.99 -29.61
N SER A 16 13.48 13.45 -30.84
CA SER A 16 12.23 13.21 -31.57
C SER A 16 11.40 12.14 -30.86
N PRO A 17 10.06 12.25 -30.79
CA PRO A 17 9.23 11.21 -30.21
C PRO A 17 9.10 10.00 -31.15
N LEU A 18 9.29 8.80 -30.59
CA LEU A 18 9.03 7.51 -31.23
C LEU A 18 7.55 7.37 -31.57
N SER A 19 7.25 7.22 -32.86
CA SER A 19 5.92 6.96 -33.41
C SER A 19 5.54 5.48 -33.25
N PHE A 20 4.46 5.19 -32.54
CA PHE A 20 3.83 3.86 -32.52
C PHE A 20 2.83 3.72 -33.68
N PRO A 21 2.79 2.57 -34.38
CA PRO A 21 1.83 2.36 -35.47
C PRO A 21 0.39 2.22 -34.95
N ARG A 22 -0.55 2.92 -35.60
CA ARG A 22 -2.01 2.76 -35.43
C ARG A 22 -2.44 1.40 -35.96
N PHE A 23 -3.07 0.59 -35.12
CA PHE A 23 -3.91 -0.51 -35.58
C PHE A 23 -5.28 0.02 -35.99
N SER A 24 -5.53 0.00 -37.30
CA SER A 24 -6.85 0.20 -37.91
C SER A 24 -7.46 -1.16 -38.24
N GLY A 25 -8.74 -1.34 -37.91
CA GLY A 25 -9.61 -2.29 -38.59
C GLY A 25 -10.25 -3.34 -37.69
N PHE A 26 -11.48 -3.07 -37.27
CA PHE A 26 -12.55 -4.06 -37.43
C PHE A 26 -13.86 -3.33 -37.68
N SER A 27 -14.45 -3.64 -38.82
CA SER A 27 -15.64 -3.01 -39.38
C SER A 27 -16.83 -3.96 -39.25
N SER A 28 -18.02 -3.35 -39.13
CA SER A 28 -19.33 -3.82 -39.63
C SER A 28 -20.22 -4.61 -38.65
N PRO A 29 -21.55 -4.70 -38.91
CA PRO A 29 -22.48 -3.59 -39.15
C PRO A 29 -23.79 -3.74 -38.33
N SER A 30 -24.50 -2.63 -38.10
CA SER A 30 -25.94 -2.66 -37.80
C SER A 30 -26.74 -2.97 -39.08
N PRO A 31 -27.97 -3.48 -38.95
CA PRO A 31 -29.04 -2.76 -39.64
C PRO A 31 -30.42 -2.82 -38.96
N PHE A 32 -31.30 -1.99 -39.53
CA PHE A 32 -32.77 -2.08 -39.53
C PHE A 32 -33.57 -1.39 -38.41
N ALA A 33 -33.86 -0.12 -38.69
CA ALA A 33 -35.12 0.52 -38.36
C ALA A 33 -36.29 -0.17 -39.10
N ARG A 34 -37.38 -0.48 -38.39
CA ARG A 34 -38.72 -0.50 -38.99
C ARG A 34 -39.78 -0.15 -37.96
N SER A 35 -40.38 1.01 -38.17
CA SER A 35 -41.61 1.47 -37.57
C SER A 35 -42.77 0.56 -37.95
N HIS A 36 -43.56 0.07 -36.99
CA HIS A 36 -44.99 -0.13 -37.21
C HIS A 36 -45.79 0.30 -35.99
N ARG A 37 -46.62 1.29 -36.29
CA ARG A 37 -47.62 2.00 -35.52
C ARG A 37 -48.75 1.03 -35.18
N PHE A 38 -49.08 0.87 -33.90
CA PHE A 38 -50.40 0.38 -33.48
C PHE A 38 -51.07 1.41 -32.59
N SER A 39 -52.28 1.76 -33.00
CA SER A 39 -53.09 2.86 -32.49
C SER A 39 -54.15 2.34 -31.51
N HIS A 40 -54.61 3.28 -30.67
CA HIS A 40 -55.83 3.30 -29.86
C HIS A 40 -55.92 2.37 -28.65
N ARG A 41 -55.91 3.00 -27.46
CA ARG A 41 -57.16 3.35 -26.78
C ARG A 41 -56.94 4.43 -25.73
N ASN A 42 -57.77 5.47 -25.84
CA ASN A 42 -58.04 6.45 -24.78
C ASN A 42 -58.62 5.73 -23.57
N LEU A 43 -58.21 6.11 -22.38
CA LEU A 43 -59.09 6.22 -21.22
C LEU A 43 -58.47 7.18 -20.19
N GLU A 44 -59.14 8.32 -20.11
CA GLU A 44 -59.47 9.06 -18.89
C GLU A 44 -58.45 9.96 -18.19
N SER A 45 -58.95 11.18 -18.02
CA SER A 45 -58.46 12.33 -17.30
C SER A 45 -58.23 12.05 -15.83
N PHE A 46 -57.20 12.65 -15.23
CA PHE A 46 -57.34 13.32 -13.94
C PHE A 46 -56.35 14.49 -13.79
N SER A 47 -56.94 15.68 -13.66
CA SER A 47 -56.55 16.79 -12.77
C SER A 47 -55.12 17.36 -12.77
N ASN A 48 -55.05 18.61 -13.25
CA ASN A 48 -54.31 19.78 -12.74
C ASN A 48 -53.25 19.60 -11.63
N GLY A 49 -52.08 20.19 -11.88
CA GLY A 49 -51.16 20.67 -10.84
C GLY A 49 -49.72 20.86 -11.31
N THR A 50 -49.38 21.99 -11.94
CA THR A 50 -48.09 22.64 -11.64
C THR A 50 -48.24 23.39 -10.31
N PRO A 51 -47.17 23.76 -9.56
CA PRO A 51 -45.74 23.78 -9.92
C PRO A 51 -44.81 23.23 -8.81
N SER A 52 -43.50 23.04 -9.07
CA SER A 52 -42.42 23.58 -8.20
C SER A 52 -41.01 23.10 -8.58
N ARG A 53 -40.11 24.08 -8.70
CA ARG A 53 -38.66 23.98 -8.50
C ARG A 53 -38.31 23.14 -7.25
N SER A 54 -37.55 22.06 -7.39
CA SER A 54 -36.79 21.49 -6.26
C SER A 54 -35.52 20.69 -6.62
N ASP A 55 -35.22 20.46 -7.91
CA ASP A 55 -34.04 19.64 -8.27
C ASP A 55 -32.70 20.41 -8.32
N GLY A 56 -32.73 21.74 -8.24
CA GLY A 56 -31.51 22.56 -8.24
C GLY A 56 -30.72 22.55 -6.92
N GLY A 57 -31.40 22.34 -5.79
CA GLY A 57 -30.79 22.41 -4.46
C GLY A 57 -29.91 21.21 -4.11
N ALA A 58 -30.38 20.00 -4.42
CA ALA A 58 -29.62 18.76 -4.18
C ALA A 58 -28.37 18.66 -5.07
N MET A 59 -28.50 19.08 -6.35
CA MET A 59 -27.39 19.09 -7.30
C MET A 59 -26.36 20.18 -6.97
N SER A 60 -26.79 21.35 -6.47
CA SER A 60 -25.91 22.43 -6.01
C SER A 60 -25.16 22.07 -4.72
N ALA A 61 -25.83 21.43 -3.74
CA ALA A 61 -25.20 20.95 -2.51
C ALA A 61 -24.18 19.84 -2.77
N ALA A 62 -24.50 18.88 -3.65
CA ALA A 62 -23.56 17.83 -4.05
C ALA A 62 -22.32 18.41 -4.76
N THR A 63 -22.50 19.38 -5.66
CA THR A 63 -21.40 20.06 -6.36
C THR A 63 -20.54 20.89 -5.40
N SER A 64 -21.16 21.56 -4.42
CA SER A 64 -20.46 22.31 -3.37
C SER A 64 -19.65 21.41 -2.44
N MET A 65 -20.19 20.25 -2.06
CA MET A 65 -19.50 19.25 -1.25
C MET A 65 -18.33 18.63 -2.01
N GLN A 66 -18.50 18.29 -3.29
CA GLN A 66 -17.42 17.80 -4.14
C GLN A 66 -16.28 18.84 -4.25
N GLY A 67 -16.63 20.12 -4.45
CA GLY A 67 -15.67 21.22 -4.50
C GLY A 67 -14.92 21.43 -3.18
N ALA A 68 -15.63 21.40 -2.05
CA ALA A 68 -15.05 21.52 -0.72
C ALA A 68 -14.09 20.35 -0.40
N VAL A 69 -14.47 19.11 -0.76
CA VAL A 69 -13.60 17.94 -0.61
C VAL A 69 -12.36 18.05 -1.49
N THR A 70 -12.50 18.54 -2.73
CA THR A 70 -11.37 18.73 -3.66
C THR A 70 -10.39 19.78 -3.13
N GLU A 71 -10.89 20.90 -2.61
CA GLU A 71 -10.05 21.93 -2.02
C GLU A 71 -9.37 21.47 -0.72
N ALA A 72 -10.10 20.76 0.14
CA ALA A 72 -9.52 20.14 1.33
C ALA A 72 -8.38 19.17 0.97
N MET A 73 -8.57 18.32 -0.05
CA MET A 73 -7.52 17.44 -0.57
C MET A 73 -6.31 18.21 -1.08
N ARG A 74 -6.52 19.32 -1.79
CA ARG A 74 -5.43 20.18 -2.27
C ARG A 74 -4.64 20.81 -1.12
N LEU A 75 -5.32 21.29 -0.08
CA LEU A 75 -4.67 21.86 1.11
C LEU A 75 -3.88 20.80 1.88
N ILE A 76 -4.43 19.60 2.03
CA ILE A 76 -3.76 18.44 2.64
C ILE A 76 -2.50 18.07 1.84
N GLN A 77 -2.54 18.12 0.51
CA GLN A 77 -1.40 17.77 -0.34
C GLN A 77 -0.29 18.82 -0.33
N THR A 78 -0.62 20.10 -0.22
CA THR A 78 0.35 21.21 -0.26
C THR A 78 0.91 21.61 1.10
N ALA A 79 0.36 21.08 2.21
CA ALA A 79 0.81 21.37 3.55
C ALA A 79 2.27 20.95 3.80
N SER A 80 3.12 21.91 4.17
CA SER A 80 4.51 21.64 4.55
C SER A 80 4.56 20.65 5.73
N PRO A 81 5.40 19.61 5.70
CA PRO A 81 5.41 18.53 6.69
C PRO A 81 6.06 18.97 8.01
N THR A 82 5.40 19.86 8.74
CA THR A 82 5.73 20.26 10.11
C THR A 82 4.98 19.38 11.11
N TRP A 83 5.44 19.32 12.37
CA TRP A 83 4.74 18.56 13.42
C TRP A 83 3.28 19.01 13.61
N LYS A 84 3.02 20.33 13.56
CA LYS A 84 1.67 20.89 13.66
C LYS A 84 0.78 20.41 12.51
N SER A 85 1.25 20.52 11.28
CA SER A 85 0.52 20.05 10.09
C SER A 85 0.31 18.54 10.10
N ALA A 86 1.29 17.78 10.60
CA ALA A 86 1.23 16.33 10.65
C ALA A 86 0.12 15.87 11.59
N VAL A 87 0.06 16.43 12.80
CA VAL A 87 -1.01 16.13 13.76
C VAL A 87 -2.37 16.57 13.21
N ALA A 88 -2.48 17.78 12.65
CA ALA A 88 -3.75 18.32 12.14
C ALA A 88 -4.32 17.51 10.97
N ASN A 89 -3.51 17.25 9.94
CA ASN A 89 -3.94 16.49 8.77
C ASN A 89 -4.22 15.03 9.13
N ASN A 90 -3.37 14.42 9.97
CA ASN A 90 -3.58 13.05 10.43
C ASN A 90 -4.88 12.93 11.23
N LEU A 91 -5.19 13.89 12.11
CA LEU A 91 -6.46 13.92 12.84
C LEU A 91 -7.66 13.99 11.90
N LEU A 92 -7.63 14.90 10.91
CA LEU A 92 -8.69 15.03 9.92
C LEU A 92 -8.89 13.71 9.16
N ILE A 93 -7.81 13.10 8.68
CA ILE A 93 -7.89 11.83 7.94
C ILE A 93 -8.39 10.70 8.83
N PHE A 94 -7.99 10.64 10.11
CA PHE A 94 -8.46 9.61 11.03
C PHE A 94 -9.95 9.75 11.37
N VAL A 95 -10.46 10.99 11.47
CA VAL A 95 -11.88 11.25 11.66
C VAL A 95 -12.66 10.77 10.43
N LEU A 96 -12.26 11.19 9.24
CA LEU A 96 -12.93 10.82 7.98
C LEU A 96 -12.81 9.32 7.67
N GLY A 97 -11.66 8.72 7.94
CA GLY A 97 -11.36 7.30 7.73
C GLY A 97 -11.82 6.37 8.85
N SER A 98 -12.48 6.89 9.88
CA SER A 98 -12.88 6.12 11.07
C SER A 98 -13.66 4.83 10.77
N PRO A 99 -14.59 4.75 9.77
CA PRO A 99 -15.29 3.51 9.46
C PRO A 99 -14.35 2.40 8.97
N LEU A 100 -13.32 2.76 8.20
CA LEU A 100 -12.32 1.82 7.72
C LEU A 100 -11.35 1.40 8.83
N LEU A 101 -10.94 2.36 9.67
CA LEU A 101 -10.01 2.12 10.78
C LEU A 101 -10.61 1.13 11.79
N VAL A 102 -11.86 1.31 12.22
CA VAL A 102 -12.50 0.39 13.19
C VAL A 102 -12.69 -1.01 12.62
N ALA A 103 -12.79 -1.12 11.29
CA ALA A 103 -12.94 -2.38 10.59
C ALA A 103 -11.64 -3.19 10.50
N GLY A 104 -10.47 -2.56 10.72
CA GLY A 104 -9.15 -3.20 10.66
C GLY A 104 -8.32 -3.09 11.94
N LEU A 105 -8.69 -2.23 12.90
CA LEU A 105 -7.92 -1.95 14.12
C LEU A 105 -8.77 -2.04 15.40
N SER A 106 -8.13 -2.37 16.52
CA SER A 106 -8.70 -2.13 17.85
C SER A 106 -8.60 -0.64 18.21
N ALA A 107 -9.35 -0.17 19.22
CA ALA A 107 -9.26 1.22 19.68
C ALA A 107 -7.81 1.62 20.06
N SER A 108 -7.11 0.75 20.78
CA SER A 108 -5.68 0.94 21.08
C SER A 108 -4.76 0.82 19.85
N GLY A 109 -5.16 0.05 18.83
CA GLY A 109 -4.48 -0.01 17.54
C GLY A 109 -4.62 1.29 16.74
N ILE A 110 -5.79 1.95 16.81
CA ILE A 110 -6.00 3.27 16.21
C ILE A 110 -5.08 4.31 16.85
N ALA A 111 -4.90 4.29 18.17
CA ALA A 111 -3.95 5.18 18.83
C ALA A 111 -2.50 4.96 18.37
N ALA A 112 -2.06 3.70 18.25
CA ALA A 112 -0.73 3.38 17.71
C ALA A 112 -0.60 3.82 16.23
N ALA A 113 -1.63 3.57 15.42
CA ALA A 113 -1.67 3.99 14.02
C ALA A 113 -1.66 5.52 13.87
N PHE A 114 -2.26 6.26 14.81
CA PHE A 114 -2.23 7.72 14.81
C PHE A 114 -0.81 8.25 15.03
N LEU A 115 -0.05 7.65 15.95
CA LEU A 115 1.35 8.02 16.16
C LEU A 115 2.20 7.71 14.92
N LEU A 116 2.00 6.53 14.32
CA LEU A 116 2.63 6.16 13.06
C LEU A 116 2.29 7.16 11.94
N GLY A 117 1.02 7.46 11.74
CA GLY A 117 0.54 8.40 10.71
C GLY A 117 1.13 9.80 10.87
N THR A 118 1.24 10.28 12.11
CA THR A 118 1.88 11.57 12.43
C THR A 118 3.36 11.56 12.07
N LEU A 119 4.07 10.50 12.43
CA LEU A 119 5.49 10.34 12.14
C LEU A 119 5.76 10.24 10.63
N THR A 120 4.96 9.44 9.93
CA THR A 120 5.02 9.28 8.48
C THR A 120 4.75 10.61 7.76
N TRP A 121 3.69 11.33 8.16
CA TRP A 121 3.39 12.64 7.57
C TRP A 121 4.54 13.62 7.79
N ARG A 122 5.11 13.63 9.00
CA ARG A 122 6.23 14.51 9.33
C ARG A 122 7.48 14.19 8.49
N ALA A 123 7.76 12.92 8.22
CA ALA A 123 8.93 12.51 7.46
C ALA A 123 8.74 12.67 5.94
N TYR A 124 7.58 12.29 5.42
CA TYR A 124 7.37 12.05 3.98
C TYR A 124 6.12 12.74 3.41
N GLY A 125 5.45 13.56 4.22
CA GLY A 125 4.27 14.32 3.82
C GLY A 125 3.05 13.46 3.49
N SER A 126 2.14 14.04 2.72
CA SER A 126 0.91 13.40 2.24
C SER A 126 1.18 12.14 1.42
N ALA A 127 2.22 12.16 0.59
CA ALA A 127 2.62 11.04 -0.26
C ALA A 127 3.05 9.80 0.55
N GLY A 128 3.91 9.95 1.56
CA GLY A 128 4.26 8.83 2.44
C GLY A 128 3.07 8.34 3.26
N PHE A 129 2.18 9.25 3.68
CA PHE A 129 0.96 8.87 4.41
C PHE A 129 0.02 8.04 3.54
N LEU A 130 -0.22 8.45 2.29
CA LEU A 130 -1.07 7.72 1.34
C LEU A 130 -0.53 6.31 1.04
N LEU A 131 0.80 6.15 1.01
CA LEU A 131 1.42 4.83 0.89
C LEU A 131 1.07 3.91 2.07
N VAL A 132 1.19 4.42 3.30
CA VAL A 132 0.81 3.66 4.51
C VAL A 132 -0.69 3.38 4.55
N ALA A 133 -1.52 4.32 4.10
CA ALA A 133 -2.96 4.11 3.97
C ALA A 133 -3.29 3.00 2.94
N ALA A 134 -2.61 2.98 1.79
CA ALA A 134 -2.76 1.92 0.79
C ALA A 134 -2.35 0.55 1.36
N TYR A 135 -1.21 0.47 2.05
CA TYR A 135 -0.80 -0.73 2.80
C TYR A 135 -1.91 -1.20 3.76
N PHE A 136 -2.46 -0.29 4.56
CA PHE A 136 -3.49 -0.62 5.53
C PHE A 136 -4.75 -1.18 4.85
N VAL A 137 -5.23 -0.52 3.80
CA VAL A 137 -6.41 -0.96 3.03
C VAL A 137 -6.19 -2.36 2.45
N ILE A 138 -5.07 -2.58 1.75
CA ILE A 138 -4.75 -3.87 1.13
C ILE A 138 -4.64 -4.96 2.20
N GLY A 139 -3.87 -4.68 3.26
CA GLY A 139 -3.65 -5.63 4.35
C GLY A 139 -4.93 -5.96 5.11
N THR A 140 -5.87 -5.02 5.28
CA THR A 140 -7.18 -5.27 5.92
C THR A 140 -8.15 -5.97 4.98
N ALA A 141 -8.08 -5.72 3.67
CA ALA A 141 -8.88 -6.45 2.69
C ALA A 141 -8.44 -7.92 2.64
N ALA A 142 -7.13 -8.18 2.61
CA ALA A 142 -6.57 -9.53 2.57
C ALA A 142 -6.99 -10.38 3.79
N THR A 143 -6.96 -9.81 5.00
CA THR A 143 -7.38 -10.55 6.20
C THR A 143 -8.86 -10.94 6.17
N LYS A 144 -9.71 -10.22 5.42
CA LYS A 144 -11.14 -10.51 5.30
C LYS A 144 -11.52 -11.50 4.21
N VAL A 145 -10.58 -11.87 3.34
CA VAL A 145 -10.83 -12.88 2.30
C VAL A 145 -11.12 -14.23 2.94
N LYS A 146 -12.28 -14.83 2.60
CA LYS A 146 -12.76 -16.12 3.12
C LYS A 146 -12.68 -16.23 4.66
N MET A 147 -13.12 -15.19 5.34
CA MET A 147 -13.03 -15.14 6.81
C MET A 147 -13.81 -16.29 7.47
N SER A 148 -15.02 -16.59 6.99
CA SER A 148 -15.86 -17.68 7.51
C SER A 148 -15.18 -19.04 7.48
N GLU A 149 -14.52 -19.36 6.37
CA GLU A 149 -13.84 -20.63 6.14
C GLU A 149 -12.57 -20.71 6.99
N LYS A 150 -11.80 -19.61 7.05
CA LYS A 150 -10.63 -19.54 7.93
C LYS A 150 -11.00 -19.66 9.42
N GLU A 151 -12.16 -19.13 9.83
CA GLU A 151 -12.66 -19.27 11.20
C GLU A 151 -13.07 -20.71 11.49
N ALA A 152 -13.74 -21.38 10.55
CA ALA A 152 -14.10 -22.80 10.66
C ALA A 152 -12.88 -23.72 10.73
N GLU A 153 -11.80 -23.38 10.03
CA GLU A 153 -10.53 -24.12 10.03
C GLU A 153 -9.59 -23.73 11.19
N GLY A 154 -9.95 -22.74 12.01
CA GLY A 154 -9.12 -22.27 13.13
C GLY A 154 -7.84 -21.52 12.72
N VAL A 155 -7.67 -21.21 11.44
CA VAL A 155 -6.50 -20.51 10.86
C VAL A 155 -6.75 -19.02 10.65
N ALA A 156 -7.92 -18.51 11.01
CA ALA A 156 -8.27 -17.11 10.88
C ALA A 156 -7.36 -16.18 11.67
N GLU A 157 -7.14 -15.00 11.10
CA GLU A 157 -6.42 -13.94 11.77
C GLU A 157 -7.16 -13.54 13.07
N LYS A 158 -6.40 -13.44 14.17
CA LYS A 158 -6.93 -13.19 15.51
C LYS A 158 -7.85 -11.96 15.52
N LYS A 159 -8.91 -12.00 16.35
CA LYS A 159 -9.88 -10.90 16.54
C LYS A 159 -10.57 -10.47 15.24
N LYS A 160 -10.91 -11.41 14.35
CA LYS A 160 -11.55 -11.16 13.06
C LYS A 160 -10.75 -10.20 12.17
N GLY A 161 -9.43 -10.32 12.20
CA GLY A 161 -8.51 -9.46 11.44
C GLY A 161 -8.28 -8.05 12.01
N ARG A 162 -8.77 -7.73 13.22
CA ARG A 162 -8.51 -6.44 13.89
C ARG A 162 -7.14 -6.42 14.55
N ARG A 163 -6.23 -5.60 14.03
CA ARG A 163 -4.87 -5.46 14.55
C ARG A 163 -4.84 -4.58 15.81
N GLY A 164 -4.14 -5.07 16.82
CA GLY A 164 -3.87 -4.32 18.07
C GLY A 164 -2.61 -3.47 17.98
N PRO A 165 -2.27 -2.71 19.04
CA PRO A 165 -1.10 -1.84 19.05
C PRO A 165 0.21 -2.59 18.81
N ARG A 166 0.35 -3.81 19.36
CA ARG A 166 1.55 -4.66 19.13
C ARG A 166 1.72 -5.02 17.66
N SER A 167 0.64 -5.38 16.98
CA SER A 167 0.66 -5.69 15.55
C SER A 167 0.96 -4.45 14.70
N VAL A 168 0.43 -3.28 15.07
CA VAL A 168 0.77 -2.01 14.39
C VAL A 168 2.26 -1.71 14.54
N ILE A 169 2.78 -1.74 15.78
CA ILE A 169 4.21 -1.51 16.05
C ILE A 169 5.06 -2.55 15.32
N GLY A 170 4.67 -3.82 15.40
CA GLY A 170 5.38 -4.93 14.74
C GLY A 170 5.41 -4.80 13.22
N SER A 171 4.38 -4.18 12.64
CA SER A 171 4.26 -3.94 11.21
C SER A 171 4.91 -2.64 10.73
N SER A 172 5.32 -1.76 11.64
CA SER A 172 5.82 -0.43 11.28
C SER A 172 7.14 -0.04 11.92
N ALA A 173 7.73 -0.85 12.81
CA ALA A 173 8.93 -0.50 13.57
C ALA A 173 10.09 -0.02 12.69
N ALA A 174 10.45 -0.78 11.65
CA ALA A 174 11.49 -0.40 10.71
C ALA A 174 11.16 0.90 9.97
N GLY A 175 9.91 1.06 9.52
CA GLY A 175 9.42 2.30 8.91
C GLY A 175 9.50 3.50 9.87
N CYS A 176 9.15 3.33 11.14
CA CYS A 176 9.26 4.38 12.16
C CYS A 176 10.72 4.80 12.36
N VAL A 177 11.66 3.83 12.42
CA VAL A 177 13.09 4.12 12.52
C VAL A 177 13.57 4.91 11.30
N CYS A 178 13.25 4.46 10.09
CA CYS A 178 13.58 5.18 8.85
C CYS A 178 13.01 6.60 8.82
N ALA A 179 11.74 6.77 9.21
CA ALA A 179 11.09 8.07 9.29
C ALA A 179 11.79 8.99 10.30
N PHE A 180 12.11 8.47 11.49
CA PHE A 180 12.83 9.23 12.52
C PHE A 180 14.21 9.67 12.02
N LEU A 181 15.00 8.75 11.46
CA LEU A 181 16.33 9.07 10.93
C LEU A 181 16.27 10.10 9.79
N SER A 182 15.25 10.04 8.94
CA SER A 182 15.02 11.03 7.88
C SER A 182 14.62 12.41 8.44
N ILE A 183 13.78 12.47 9.48
CA ILE A 183 13.39 13.74 10.13
C ILE A 183 14.60 14.47 10.72
N TYR A 184 15.51 13.74 11.36
CA TYR A 184 16.71 14.29 11.99
C TYR A 184 17.90 14.37 11.03
N GLN A 185 17.74 14.04 9.74
CA GLN A 185 18.77 14.13 8.70
C GLN A 185 20.07 13.42 9.11
N VAL A 186 19.96 12.25 9.77
CA VAL A 186 21.12 11.49 10.23
C VAL A 186 21.95 11.04 9.03
N GLY A 187 23.23 11.41 8.98
CA GLY A 187 24.10 11.12 7.83
C GLY A 187 23.91 12.06 6.63
N GLY A 188 23.02 13.05 6.69
CA GLY A 188 22.82 14.07 5.65
C GLY A 188 21.91 13.63 4.49
N SER A 189 21.89 14.45 3.44
CA SER A 189 20.95 14.32 2.32
C SER A 189 21.06 12.99 1.56
N ALA A 190 22.27 12.45 1.43
CA ALA A 190 22.52 11.17 0.78
C ALA A 190 21.83 9.99 1.48
N PHE A 191 21.79 10.00 2.82
CA PHE A 191 21.14 8.95 3.61
C PHE A 191 19.62 9.13 3.69
N SER A 192 19.11 10.35 3.52
CA SER A 192 17.66 10.60 3.52
C SER A 192 16.92 9.79 2.45
N GLN A 193 17.52 9.60 1.26
CA GLN A 193 16.93 8.76 0.22
C GLN A 193 16.98 7.28 0.59
N LEU A 194 18.08 6.81 1.20
CA LEU A 194 18.19 5.43 1.69
C LEU A 194 17.17 5.12 2.79
N PHE A 195 16.93 6.05 3.72
CA PHE A 195 15.89 5.87 4.73
C PHE A 195 14.49 5.88 4.12
N ARG A 196 14.24 6.72 3.10
CA ARG A 196 12.97 6.67 2.36
C ARG A 196 12.78 5.33 1.65
N LEU A 197 13.82 4.80 1.01
CA LEU A 197 13.82 3.47 0.41
C LEU A 197 13.53 2.39 1.45
N GLY A 198 14.23 2.41 2.58
CA GLY A 198 14.03 1.46 3.69
C GLY A 198 12.60 1.53 4.26
N PHE A 199 12.07 2.75 4.40
CA PHE A 199 10.68 2.97 4.79
C PHE A 199 9.71 2.29 3.81
N VAL A 200 9.80 2.60 2.51
CA VAL A 200 8.91 2.01 1.50
C VAL A 200 9.07 0.49 1.43
N SER A 201 10.31 -0.01 1.47
CA SER A 201 10.61 -1.44 1.45
C SER A 201 10.00 -2.18 2.64
N SER A 202 10.04 -1.58 3.85
CA SER A 202 9.45 -2.20 5.04
C SER A 202 7.93 -2.42 4.90
N PHE A 203 7.20 -1.47 4.31
CA PHE A 203 5.77 -1.61 4.04
C PHE A 203 5.47 -2.55 2.86
N CYS A 204 6.32 -2.57 1.83
CA CYS A 204 6.23 -3.55 0.74
C CYS A 204 6.43 -4.98 1.25
N THR A 205 7.36 -5.16 2.19
CA THR A 205 7.63 -6.43 2.85
C THR A 205 6.41 -6.85 3.65
N LYS A 206 5.89 -5.95 4.50
CA LYS A 206 4.74 -6.28 5.35
C LYS A 206 3.46 -6.57 4.56
N VAL A 207 3.19 -5.83 3.48
CA VAL A 207 2.01 -6.10 2.65
C VAL A 207 2.15 -7.42 1.90
N SER A 208 3.34 -7.74 1.37
CA SER A 208 3.60 -9.02 0.71
C SER A 208 3.43 -10.19 1.68
N ASP A 209 3.97 -10.06 2.89
CA ASP A 209 3.86 -11.04 3.97
C ASP A 209 2.38 -11.30 4.36
N THR A 210 1.65 -10.22 4.61
CA THR A 210 0.24 -10.28 5.00
C THR A 210 -0.62 -10.88 3.88
N VAL A 211 -0.44 -10.43 2.64
CA VAL A 211 -1.24 -10.94 1.52
C VAL A 211 -0.86 -12.39 1.22
N SER A 212 0.43 -12.74 1.27
CA SER A 212 0.90 -14.11 1.03
C SER A 212 0.31 -15.10 2.03
N SER A 213 0.38 -14.79 3.32
CA SER A 213 -0.16 -15.65 4.37
C SER A 213 -1.68 -15.75 4.30
N GLU A 214 -2.40 -14.64 4.10
CA GLU A 214 -3.86 -14.65 4.08
C GLU A 214 -4.45 -15.32 2.83
N ILE A 215 -3.86 -15.07 1.65
CA ILE A 215 -4.26 -15.76 0.42
C ILE A 215 -3.83 -17.22 0.43
N GLY A 216 -2.66 -17.53 0.99
CA GLY A 216 -2.21 -18.90 1.19
C GLY A 216 -3.15 -19.72 2.08
N LYS A 217 -3.62 -19.14 3.20
CA LYS A 217 -4.64 -19.77 4.06
C LYS A 217 -5.97 -19.94 3.30
N ALA A 218 -6.40 -18.94 2.53
CA ALA A 218 -7.69 -18.95 1.85
C ALA A 218 -7.77 -19.82 0.58
N TYR A 219 -6.66 -19.99 -0.15
CA TYR A 219 -6.63 -20.60 -1.48
C TYR A 219 -5.51 -21.62 -1.72
N GLY A 220 -4.48 -21.69 -0.85
CA GLY A 220 -3.26 -22.42 -1.14
C GLY A 220 -3.47 -23.93 -1.28
N LYS A 221 -3.42 -24.50 -2.49
CA LYS A 221 -3.76 -25.92 -2.70
C LYS A 221 -2.81 -26.86 -1.97
N THR A 222 -1.52 -26.55 -2.00
CA THR A 222 -0.48 -27.29 -1.30
C THR A 222 0.45 -26.31 -0.58
N THR A 223 0.69 -26.58 0.70
CA THR A 223 1.56 -25.78 1.57
C THR A 223 2.80 -26.58 1.95
N TYR A 224 3.96 -25.93 1.94
CA TYR A 224 5.26 -26.55 2.19
C TYR A 224 6.04 -25.78 3.24
N LEU A 225 6.82 -26.48 4.07
CA LEU A 225 7.79 -25.80 4.95
C LEU A 225 8.98 -25.27 4.16
N ALA A 226 9.36 -24.01 4.39
CA ALA A 226 10.49 -23.38 3.72
C ALA A 226 11.83 -24.10 3.94
N THR A 227 11.99 -24.81 5.06
CA THR A 227 13.24 -25.48 5.44
C THR A 227 13.39 -26.89 4.86
N THR A 228 12.30 -27.66 4.82
CA THR A 228 12.34 -29.09 4.47
C THR A 228 11.60 -29.44 3.19
N PHE A 229 10.85 -28.50 2.61
CA PHE A 229 9.94 -28.71 1.48
C PHE A 229 8.91 -29.82 1.71
N LYS A 230 8.67 -30.21 2.98
CA LYS A 230 7.62 -31.16 3.32
C LYS A 230 6.26 -30.49 3.26
N ILE A 231 5.28 -31.23 2.75
CA ILE A 231 3.88 -30.81 2.73
C ILE A 231 3.39 -30.76 4.18
N VAL A 232 2.79 -29.63 4.56
CA VAL A 232 2.22 -29.39 5.89
C VAL A 232 0.82 -28.80 5.76
N PRO A 233 -0.03 -28.91 6.79
CA PRO A 233 -1.34 -28.28 6.79
C PRO A 233 -1.27 -26.76 6.58
N ARG A 234 -2.34 -26.18 6.01
CA ARG A 234 -2.48 -24.73 5.88
C ARG A 234 -2.47 -24.05 7.25
N GLY A 235 -1.91 -22.85 7.32
CA GLY A 235 -1.81 -22.10 8.56
C GLY A 235 -0.70 -22.56 9.52
N THR A 236 0.09 -23.57 9.13
CA THR A 236 1.33 -23.92 9.84
C THR A 236 2.31 -22.75 9.77
N GLU A 237 2.92 -22.37 10.90
CA GLU A 237 3.92 -21.29 10.95
C GLU A 237 5.11 -21.60 10.03
N GLY A 238 5.51 -20.62 9.22
CA GLY A 238 6.57 -20.77 8.20
C GLY A 238 6.19 -21.64 6.98
N ALA A 239 4.93 -22.02 6.82
CA ALA A 239 4.46 -22.69 5.62
C ALA A 239 4.18 -21.72 4.47
N MET A 240 4.64 -22.07 3.28
CA MET A 240 4.45 -21.29 2.05
C MET A 240 3.58 -22.06 1.06
N SER A 241 2.79 -21.33 0.28
CA SER A 241 2.05 -21.86 -0.88
C SER A 241 2.41 -21.05 -2.12
N VAL A 242 2.22 -21.64 -3.31
CA VAL A 242 2.46 -20.94 -4.58
C VAL A 242 1.48 -19.78 -4.74
N GLU A 243 0.20 -20.01 -4.42
CA GLU A 243 -0.85 -19.00 -4.51
C GLU A 243 -0.60 -17.82 -3.57
N GLY A 244 -0.21 -18.10 -2.32
CA GLY A 244 0.20 -17.07 -1.37
C GLY A 244 1.41 -16.29 -1.87
N THR A 245 2.47 -16.99 -2.27
CA THR A 245 3.72 -16.35 -2.71
C THR A 245 3.51 -15.42 -3.92
N LEU A 246 2.71 -15.86 -4.90
CA LEU A 246 2.36 -15.04 -6.05
C LEU A 246 1.50 -13.83 -5.67
N ALA A 247 0.53 -14.01 -4.78
CA ALA A 247 -0.30 -12.90 -4.30
C ALA A 247 0.53 -11.87 -3.50
N GLY A 248 1.48 -12.33 -2.68
CA GLY A 248 2.42 -11.47 -1.97
C GLY A 248 3.30 -10.66 -2.92
N LEU A 249 3.85 -11.31 -3.95
CA LEU A 249 4.64 -10.64 -5.00
C LEU A 249 3.83 -9.54 -5.71
N LEU A 250 2.59 -9.84 -6.08
CA LEU A 250 1.70 -8.85 -6.72
C LEU A 250 1.37 -7.69 -5.77
N ALA A 251 1.21 -7.97 -4.48
CA ALA A 251 0.94 -6.94 -3.47
C ALA A 251 2.12 -6.00 -3.23
N SER A 252 3.35 -6.52 -3.11
CA SER A 252 4.54 -5.67 -3.01
C SER A 252 4.77 -4.88 -4.29
N PHE A 253 4.57 -5.49 -5.46
CA PHE A 253 4.65 -4.79 -6.75
C PHE A 253 3.66 -3.64 -6.84
N PHE A 254 2.40 -3.87 -6.44
CA PHE A 254 1.38 -2.83 -6.42
C PHE A 254 1.76 -1.68 -5.47
N LEU A 255 2.18 -2.00 -4.24
CA LEU A 255 2.53 -0.96 -3.27
C LEU A 255 3.80 -0.18 -3.66
N ALA A 256 4.79 -0.86 -4.25
CA ALA A 256 5.99 -0.20 -4.80
C ALA A 256 5.62 0.73 -5.97
N SER A 257 4.70 0.31 -6.84
CA SER A 257 4.18 1.15 -7.93
C SER A 257 3.45 2.40 -7.40
N VAL A 258 2.66 2.26 -6.32
CA VAL A 258 2.08 3.40 -5.59
C VAL A 258 3.18 4.32 -5.05
N GLY A 259 4.25 3.76 -4.48
CA GLY A 259 5.42 4.52 -4.05
C GLY A 259 6.08 5.31 -5.18
N CYS A 260 6.20 4.74 -6.38
CA CYS A 260 6.69 5.45 -7.55
C CYS A 260 5.76 6.57 -7.98
N PHE A 261 4.47 6.28 -8.10
CA PHE A 261 3.47 7.27 -8.52
C PHE A 261 3.40 8.47 -7.57
N LEU A 262 3.57 8.22 -6.26
CA LEU A 262 3.60 9.25 -5.22
C LEU A 262 4.97 9.94 -5.08
N GLY A 263 5.95 9.63 -5.94
CA GLY A 263 7.28 10.23 -5.92
C GLY A 263 8.10 9.88 -4.67
N GLN A 264 7.78 8.80 -3.97
CA GLN A 264 8.54 8.33 -2.82
C GLN A 264 9.82 7.60 -3.25
N ILE A 265 9.74 6.82 -4.33
CA ILE A 265 10.86 6.05 -4.86
C ILE A 265 10.87 6.09 -6.38
N THR A 266 12.04 5.88 -6.97
CA THR A 266 12.23 5.75 -8.42
C THR A 266 11.86 4.33 -8.91
N PRO A 267 11.60 4.12 -10.21
CA PRO A 267 11.29 2.78 -10.72
C PRO A 267 12.36 1.70 -10.42
N PRO A 268 13.68 1.98 -10.50
CA PRO A 268 14.71 1.03 -10.08
C PRO A 268 14.63 0.69 -8.58
N GLU A 269 14.41 1.70 -7.74
CA GLU A 269 14.21 1.53 -6.30
C GLU A 269 12.97 0.69 -5.99
N ALA A 270 11.90 0.79 -6.78
CA ALA A 270 10.73 -0.09 -6.64
C ALA A 270 11.06 -1.56 -6.92
N ALA A 271 11.86 -1.85 -7.94
CA ALA A 271 12.34 -3.20 -8.19
C ALA A 271 13.17 -3.72 -7.00
N VAL A 272 14.02 -2.87 -6.41
CA VAL A 272 14.77 -3.20 -5.19
C VAL A 272 13.82 -3.50 -4.02
N CYS A 273 12.80 -2.68 -3.77
CA CYS A 273 11.81 -2.93 -2.71
C CYS A 273 11.09 -4.27 -2.90
N VAL A 274 10.67 -4.60 -4.13
CA VAL A 274 9.97 -5.86 -4.43
C VAL A 274 10.90 -7.05 -4.17
N LEU A 275 12.13 -7.03 -4.70
CA LEU A 275 13.10 -8.11 -4.50
C LEU A 275 13.46 -8.29 -3.02
N ALA A 276 13.74 -7.19 -2.31
CA ALA A 276 14.04 -7.21 -0.88
C ALA A 276 12.87 -7.78 -0.06
N SER A 277 11.63 -7.45 -0.43
CA SER A 277 10.42 -7.98 0.21
C SER A 277 10.33 -9.51 0.08
N GLN A 278 10.64 -10.06 -1.10
CA GLN A 278 10.59 -11.52 -1.30
C GLN A 278 11.69 -12.24 -0.54
N ILE A 279 12.90 -11.67 -0.50
CA ILE A 279 14.02 -12.21 0.29
C ILE A 279 13.65 -12.21 1.79
N ALA A 280 13.08 -11.11 2.26
CA ALA A 280 12.71 -10.96 3.66
C ALA A 280 11.60 -11.95 4.07
N ASN A 281 10.56 -12.09 3.26
CA ASN A 281 9.47 -13.03 3.51
C ASN A 281 9.93 -14.50 3.48
N LEU A 282 10.87 -14.85 2.60
CA LEU A 282 11.49 -16.17 2.64
C LEU A 282 12.25 -16.39 3.96
N GLY A 283 13.00 -15.36 4.40
CA GLY A 283 13.69 -15.38 5.70
C GLY A 283 12.73 -15.55 6.87
N GLU A 284 11.60 -14.86 6.85
CA GLU A 284 10.52 -14.99 7.83
C GLU A 284 9.94 -16.41 7.86
N SER A 285 9.66 -17.00 6.70
CA SER A 285 9.17 -18.38 6.62
C SER A 285 10.19 -19.41 7.13
N ILE A 286 11.49 -19.18 6.90
CA ILE A 286 12.56 -20.00 7.47
C ILE A 286 12.61 -19.86 9.00
N ILE A 287 12.49 -18.64 9.52
CA ILE A 287 12.47 -18.37 10.97
C ILE A 287 11.25 -19.04 11.61
N GLY A 288 10.08 -18.91 11.00
CA GLY A 288 8.85 -19.55 11.48
C GLY A 288 8.97 -21.07 11.53
N ALA A 289 9.40 -21.70 10.44
CA ALA A 289 9.59 -23.14 10.39
C ALA A 289 10.69 -23.65 11.34
N SER A 290 11.69 -22.81 11.64
CA SER A 290 12.86 -23.20 12.43
C SER A 290 12.70 -22.94 13.92
N PHE A 291 11.92 -21.94 14.34
CA PHE A 291 11.94 -21.45 15.71
C PHE A 291 10.56 -21.17 16.31
N GLN A 292 9.53 -20.82 15.53
CA GLN A 292 8.21 -20.57 16.11
C GLN A 292 7.62 -21.87 16.68
N ASP A 293 6.94 -21.73 17.83
CA ASP A 293 6.33 -22.82 18.61
C ASP A 293 7.28 -23.93 19.12
N LYS A 294 8.60 -23.72 19.04
CA LYS A 294 9.60 -24.60 19.67
C LYS A 294 9.89 -24.20 21.11
N GLU A 295 10.18 -25.20 21.95
CA GLU A 295 10.62 -24.96 23.33
C GLU A 295 11.89 -24.10 23.36
N GLY A 296 11.92 -23.12 24.26
CA GLY A 296 12.99 -22.10 24.33
C GLY A 296 12.76 -20.84 23.47
N PHE A 297 11.89 -20.90 22.46
CA PHE A 297 11.64 -19.77 21.53
C PHE A 297 10.24 -19.15 21.66
N LYS A 298 9.51 -19.43 22.75
CA LYS A 298 8.15 -18.87 22.98
C LYS A 298 8.08 -17.34 23.01
N TRP A 299 9.21 -16.65 23.20
CA TRP A 299 9.32 -15.19 23.11
C TRP A 299 9.24 -14.67 21.66
N LEU A 300 9.58 -15.52 20.68
CA LEU A 300 9.54 -15.24 19.25
C LEU A 300 8.12 -15.40 18.72
N ASN A 301 7.23 -14.53 19.19
CA ASN A 301 5.86 -14.48 18.71
C ASN A 301 5.77 -13.79 17.34
N ASN A 302 4.59 -13.88 16.71
CA ASN A 302 4.32 -13.31 15.39
C ASN A 302 4.63 -11.79 15.31
N ASP A 303 4.38 -11.00 16.35
CA ASP A 303 4.68 -9.57 16.35
C ASP A 303 6.20 -9.31 16.29
N VAL A 304 7.02 -10.12 16.97
CA VAL A 304 8.50 -10.03 16.94
C VAL A 304 9.04 -10.47 15.59
N VAL A 305 8.52 -11.57 15.05
CA VAL A 305 8.88 -12.07 13.72
C VAL A 305 8.55 -11.03 12.65
N ASN A 306 7.40 -10.36 12.77
CA ASN A 306 7.05 -9.23 11.89
C ASN A 306 8.08 -8.11 11.94
N VAL A 307 8.54 -7.70 13.15
CA VAL A 307 9.59 -6.68 13.29
C VAL A 307 10.86 -7.11 12.57
N ILE A 308 11.29 -8.36 12.75
CA ILE A 308 12.48 -8.91 12.11
C ILE A 308 12.32 -8.89 10.58
N ASN A 309 11.17 -9.36 10.07
CA ASN A 309 10.88 -9.45 8.65
C ASN A 309 10.94 -8.06 7.98
N ILE A 310 10.18 -7.08 8.48
CA ILE A 310 10.17 -5.73 7.89
C ILE A 310 11.52 -5.01 8.01
N SER A 311 12.29 -5.34 9.07
CA SER A 311 13.66 -4.81 9.25
C SER A 311 14.61 -5.43 8.24
N LEU A 312 14.52 -6.74 8.01
CA LEU A 312 15.28 -7.45 6.98
C LEU A 312 14.98 -6.88 5.60
N GLY A 313 13.70 -6.67 5.26
CA GLY A 313 13.30 -6.06 3.99
C GLY A 313 13.83 -4.62 3.81
N SER A 314 13.83 -3.82 4.87
CA SER A 314 14.44 -2.48 4.86
C SER A 314 15.96 -2.52 4.66
N ILE A 315 16.66 -3.34 5.44
CA ILE A 315 18.13 -3.46 5.40
C ILE A 315 18.58 -4.01 4.05
N VAL A 316 17.97 -5.08 3.55
CA VAL A 316 18.32 -5.68 2.25
C VAL A 316 18.14 -4.66 1.13
N ALA A 317 17.04 -3.89 1.13
CA ALA A 317 16.84 -2.85 0.12
C ALA A 317 17.92 -1.76 0.18
N ILE A 318 18.28 -1.28 1.37
CA ILE A 318 19.34 -0.28 1.55
C ILE A 318 20.68 -0.84 1.06
N LEU A 319 21.04 -2.07 1.42
CA LEU A 319 22.30 -2.70 1.02
C LEU A 319 22.36 -2.94 -0.50
N MET A 320 21.27 -3.41 -1.11
CA MET A 320 21.16 -3.56 -2.56
C MET A 320 21.35 -2.21 -3.27
N GLN A 321 20.68 -1.17 -2.78
CA GLN A 321 20.81 0.18 -3.36
C GLN A 321 22.24 0.71 -3.23
N GLN A 322 22.88 0.54 -2.07
CA GLN A 322 24.27 0.95 -1.89
C GLN A 322 25.21 0.19 -2.82
N PHE A 323 25.02 -1.12 -2.98
CA PHE A 323 25.80 -1.93 -3.90
C PHE A 323 25.61 -1.47 -5.36
N ILE A 324 24.38 -1.15 -5.78
CA ILE A 324 24.11 -0.61 -7.11
C ILE A 324 24.83 0.73 -7.30
N LEU A 325 24.70 1.65 -6.34
CA LEU A 325 25.34 2.97 -6.43
C LEU A 325 26.88 2.87 -6.48
N GLN A 326 27.49 1.92 -5.76
CA GLN A 326 28.95 1.74 -5.77
C GLN A 326 29.50 1.17 -7.08
N ASN A 327 28.72 0.35 -7.79
CA ASN A 327 29.18 -0.35 -9.00
C ASN A 327 28.79 0.36 -10.30
N TRP A 328 27.75 1.20 -10.29
CA TRP A 328 27.27 1.90 -11.49
C TRP A 328 27.74 3.36 -11.60
N VAL A 329 28.31 3.93 -10.52
CA VAL A 329 28.86 5.30 -10.50
C VAL A 329 30.39 5.30 -10.68
N LYS A 330 31.00 4.11 -10.84
CA LYS A 330 32.39 3.96 -11.30
C LYS A 330 32.42 3.67 -12.78
#